data_AF-A0A8X7BEM9-F1
#
_entry.id   AF-A0A8X7BEM9-F1
#
_cell.length_a   1.000
_cell.length_b   1.000
_cell.length_c   1.000
_cell.angle_alpha   90.00
_cell.angle_beta   90.00
_cell.angle_gamma   90.00
#
_symmetry.space_group_name_H-M   'P 1'
#
loop_
_entity.id
_entity.type
_entity.pdbx_description
1 polymer ?
#
loop_
_entity_poly.entity_id
_entity_poly.type
_entity_poly.pdbx_seq_one_letter_code
_entity_poly.pdbx_strand_id
1 'polypeptide(L)' 'MLYRGRIIGKLEEGRSVTSVAAEFGIAHSIVSRLWRQFQTTGTAIRGFSSGRPRGTTPADDRYIVLQARRNRRQTAG' A
#
# COMPACT_ATOMS: atom_id res chain seq x y z
N MET A 1 -8.36 16.07 -10.81
CA MET A 1 -9.62 15.32 -10.59
C MET A 1 -9.73 15.02 -9.08
N LEU A 2 -10.50 15.83 -8.33
CA LEU A 2 -10.38 16.06 -6.87
C LEU A 2 -11.15 15.07 -5.96
N TYR A 3 -11.68 13.96 -6.48
CA TYR A 3 -12.62 13.11 -5.71
C TYR A 3 -11.96 12.21 -4.66
N ARG A 4 -10.70 11.81 -4.85
CA ARG A 4 -10.03 10.82 -3.98
C ARG A 4 -9.89 11.29 -2.52
N GLY A 5 -9.47 12.53 -2.29
CA GLY A 5 -9.34 13.07 -0.93
C GLY A 5 -10.68 13.18 -0.21
N ARG A 6 -11.75 13.52 -0.94
CA ARG A 6 -13.10 13.64 -0.39
C ARG A 6 -13.74 12.28 -0.10
N ILE A 7 -13.48 11.27 -0.94
CA ILE A 7 -13.87 9.87 -0.71
C ILE A 7 -13.14 9.30 0.50
N ILE A 8 -11.83 9.53 0.62
CA ILE A 8 -11.04 9.07 1.78
C ILE A 8 -11.49 9.75 3.07
N GLY A 9 -11.71 11.07 3.07
CA GLY A 9 -12.20 11.78 4.26
C GLY A 9 -13.55 11.26 4.75
N LYS A 10 -14.48 10.97 3.83
CA LYS A 10 -15.76 10.32 4.16
C LYS A 10 -15.58 8.93 4.77
N LEU A 11 -14.63 8.16 4.27
CA LEU A 11 -14.33 6.82 4.80
C LEU A 11 -13.61 6.89 6.17
N GLU A 12 -12.78 7.90 6.41
CA GLU A 12 -12.18 8.18 7.72
C GLU A 12 -13.22 8.54 8.78
N GLU A 13 -14.30 9.23 8.41
CA GLU A 13 -15.46 9.49 9.28
C GLU A 13 -16.26 8.22 9.65
N GLY A 14 -15.82 7.03 9.20
CA GLY A 14 -16.46 5.75 9.49
C GLY A 14 -17.64 5.40 8.58
N ARG A 15 -17.83 6.15 7.48
CA ARG A 15 -18.89 5.84 6.50
C ARG A 15 -18.55 4.56 5.73
N SER A 16 -19.58 3.79 5.40
CA SER A 16 -19.41 2.55 4.64
C SER A 16 -19.01 2.81 3.19
N VAL A 17 -18.15 1.95 2.64
CA VAL A 17 -17.68 1.99 1.23
C VAL A 17 -18.84 2.03 0.24
N THR A 18 -19.93 1.32 0.54
CA THR A 18 -21.16 1.30 -0.27
C THR A 18 -21.89 2.63 -0.27
N SER A 19 -22.00 3.31 0.88
CA SER A 19 -22.64 4.62 0.97
C SER A 19 -21.84 5.66 0.20
N VAL A 20 -20.51 5.65 0.33
CA VAL A 20 -19.62 6.56 -0.38
C VAL A 20 -19.63 6.27 -1.89
N ALA A 21 -19.65 4.99 -2.30
CA ALA A 21 -19.76 4.60 -3.71
C ALA A 21 -21.05 5.12 -4.36
N ALA A 22 -22.20 4.98 -3.67
CA ALA A 22 -23.49 5.47 -4.14
C ALA A 22 -23.53 7.00 -4.21
N GLU A 23 -22.98 7.70 -3.21
CA GLU A 23 -22.97 9.17 -3.15
C GLU A 23 -22.18 9.79 -4.32
N PHE A 24 -21.07 9.16 -4.72
CA PHE A 24 -20.23 9.64 -5.82
C PHE A 24 -20.58 8.99 -7.17
N GLY A 25 -21.51 8.04 -7.22
CA GLY A 25 -21.85 7.30 -8.44
C GLY A 25 -20.69 6.45 -8.99
N ILE A 26 -19.80 5.99 -8.11
CA ILE A 26 -18.57 5.26 -8.48
C ILE A 26 -18.76 3.77 -8.15
N ALA A 27 -18.19 2.89 -8.97
CA ALA A 27 -18.15 1.47 -8.69
C ALA A 27 -17.52 1.18 -7.31
N HIS A 28 -18.19 0.32 -6.53
CA HIS A 28 -17.77 -0.10 -5.20
C HIS A 28 -16.32 -0.63 -5.16
N SER A 29 -15.89 -1.33 -6.21
CA SER A 29 -14.52 -1.86 -6.33
C SER A 29 -13.44 -0.76 -6.34
N ILE A 30 -13.73 0.39 -6.95
CA ILE A 30 -12.81 1.53 -7.01
C ILE A 30 -12.67 2.18 -5.63
N VAL A 31 -13.77 2.33 -4.90
CA VAL A 31 -13.78 2.89 -3.54
C VAL A 31 -13.07 1.94 -2.57
N SER A 32 -13.35 0.64 -2.65
CA SER A 32 -12.68 -0.39 -1.84
C SER A 32 -11.17 -0.43 -2.08
N ARG A 33 -10.74 -0.34 -3.35
CA ARG A 33 -9.33 -0.29 -3.72
C ARG A 33 -8.66 0.97 -3.19
N LEU A 34 -9.33 2.12 -3.28
CA LEU A 34 -8.82 3.38 -2.75
C LEU A 34 -8.67 3.34 -1.23
N TRP A 35 -9.66 2.80 -0.53
CA TRP A 35 -9.61 2.63 0.93
C TRP A 35 -8.46 1.72 1.36
N ARG A 36 -8.31 0.56 0.71
CA ARG A 36 -7.22 -0.36 1.01
C ARG A 36 -5.85 0.26 0.73
N GLN A 37 -5.73 1.02 -0.38
CA GLN A 37 -4.50 1.75 -0.70
C GLN A 37 -4.18 2.82 0.34
N PHE A 38 -5.21 3.53 0.84
CA PHE A 38 -5.06 4.51 1.90
C PHE A 38 -4.60 3.86 3.21
N GLN A 39 -5.24 2.78 3.65
CA GLN A 39 -4.82 2.02 4.84
C GLN A 39 -3.40 1.45 4.72
N THR A 40 -3.00 1.01 3.52
CA THR A 40 -1.66 0.43 3.27
C THR A 40 -0.57 1.51 3.23
N THR A 41 -0.87 2.70 2.72
CA THR A 41 0.13 3.76 2.46
C THR A 41 0.12 4.86 3.54
N GLY A 42 -0.92 4.92 4.38
CA GLY A 42 -1.05 5.88 5.49
C GLY A 42 -1.09 7.36 5.09
N THR A 43 -1.20 7.66 3.80
CA THR A 43 -1.06 9.03 3.28
C THR A 43 -2.10 9.29 2.18
N ALA A 44 -3.05 10.19 2.46
CA ALA A 44 -4.17 10.50 1.55
C ALA A 44 -3.77 11.39 0.36
N ILE A 45 -2.60 12.03 0.39
CA ILE A 45 -2.35 13.21 -0.47
C ILE A 45 -1.00 13.16 -1.22
N ARG A 46 -0.04 12.31 -0.86
CA ARG A 46 1.30 12.29 -1.50
C ARG A 46 1.80 10.90 -1.89
N GLY A 47 0.96 10.12 -2.55
CA GLY A 47 1.33 8.83 -3.14
C GLY A 47 1.59 8.91 -4.65
N PHE A 48 2.28 9.94 -5.15
CA PHE A 48 2.90 9.84 -6.48
C PHE A 48 4.30 9.27 -6.25
N SER A 49 4.49 8.01 -6.64
CA SER A 49 5.69 7.18 -6.41
C SER A 49 5.78 6.48 -5.05
N SER A 50 5.04 5.38 -4.91
CA SER A 50 5.69 4.18 -4.39
C SER A 50 5.73 3.18 -5.55
N GLY A 51 6.93 2.96 -6.08
CA GLY A 51 7.19 1.89 -7.02
C GLY A 51 6.72 0.54 -6.47
N ARG A 52 6.73 -0.46 -7.38
CA ARG A 52 6.35 -1.87 -7.17
C ARG A 52 6.34 -2.27 -5.69
N PRO A 53 5.20 -2.77 -5.15
CA PRO A 53 5.16 -3.25 -3.77
C PRO A 53 6.34 -4.20 -3.56
N ARG A 54 7.18 -3.90 -2.57
CA ARG A 54 8.38 -4.71 -2.25
C ARG A 54 7.90 -6.13 -1.96
N GLY A 55 8.15 -7.04 -2.90
CA GLY A 55 7.82 -8.45 -2.79
C GLY A 55 8.73 -9.24 -1.85
N THR A 56 9.68 -8.56 -1.19
CA THR A 56 10.57 -9.13 -0.18
C THR A 56 10.07 -8.72 1.20
N THR A 57 9.61 -9.71 1.95
CA THR A 57 9.22 -9.56 3.34
C THR A 57 10.45 -9.26 4.21
N PRO A 58 10.30 -8.72 5.43
CA PRO A 58 11.41 -8.56 6.37
C PRO A 58 12.12 -9.88 6.72
N ALA A 59 11.53 -11.03 6.43
CA ALA A 59 12.17 -12.33 6.56
C ALA A 59 13.07 -12.65 5.36
N ASP A 60 12.65 -12.30 4.14
CA ASP A 60 13.46 -12.46 2.92
C ASP A 60 14.72 -11.59 2.97
N ASP A 61 14.59 -10.34 3.43
CA ASP A 61 15.73 -9.43 3.60
C ASP A 61 16.74 -9.97 4.62
N ARG A 62 16.24 -10.50 5.75
CA ARG A 62 17.08 -11.18 6.76
C ARG A 62 17.78 -12.40 6.20
N TYR A 63 17.10 -13.19 5.36
CA TYR A 63 17.67 -14.35 4.70
C TYR A 63 18.79 -13.97 3.72
N ILE A 64 18.58 -12.93 2.91
CA ILE A 64 19.59 -12.41 1.97
C ILE A 64 20.82 -11.89 2.72
N VAL A 65 20.64 -11.13 3.80
CA VAL A 65 21.74 -10.59 4.62
C VAL A 65 22.51 -11.72 5.31
N LEU A 66 21.83 -12.74 5.83
CA LEU A 66 22.47 -13.92 6.42
C LEU A 66 23.29 -14.69 5.38
N GLN A 67 22.76 -14.86 4.17
CA GLN A 67 23.45 -15.58 3.11
C GLN A 67 24.65 -14.81 2.57
N ALA A 68 24.54 -13.48 2.43
CA ALA A 68 25.67 -12.62 2.08
C ALA A 68 26.79 -12.67 3.12
N ARG A 69 26.45 -12.72 4.42
CA ARG A 69 27.43 -12.89 5.51
C ARG A 69 28.10 -14.26 5.50
N ARG A 70 27.37 -15.32 5.16
CA ARG A 70 27.93 -16.69 5.02
C ARG A 70 28.83 -16.82 3.80
N ASN A 71 28.42 -16.28 2.66
CA ASN A 71 29.20 -16.33 1.42
C ASN A 71 30.50 -15.51 1.48
N ARG A 72 30.58 -14.49 2.34
CA ARG A 72 31.83 -13.73 2.56
C ARG A 72 32.96 -14.57 3.18
N ARG A 73 32.64 -15.70 3.80
CA ARG A 73 33.64 -16.66 4.34
C ARG A 73 33.97 -17.80 3.37
N GLN A 74 33.34 -17.86 2.20
CA GLN A 74 33.62 -18.84 1.15
C GLN A 74 34.28 -18.22 -0.08
N THR A 75 35.23 -17.31 0.12
CA THR A 75 36.17 -16.93 -0.93
C THR A 75 37.57 -16.85 -0.32
N ALA A 76 38.14 -18.03 -0.10
CA ALA A 76 39.55 -18.27 0.11
C ALA A 76 39.82 -19.73 -0.30
N GLY A 77 39.93 -19.92 -1.61
CA GLY A 77 40.54 -21.07 -2.25
C GLY A 77 41.59 -20.53 -3.21
#